data_AF-A0A1F9MGR0-F1
#
_entry.id   AF-A0A1F9MGR0-F1
#
_cell.length_a   1.000
_cell.length_b   1.000
_cell.length_c   1.000
_cell.angle_alpha   90.00
_cell.angle_beta   90.00
_cell.angle_gamma   90.00
#
_symmetry.space_group_name_H-M   'P 1'
#
loop_
_entity.id
_entity.type
_entity.pdbx_description
1 polymer ?
#
loop_
_entity_poly.entity_id
_entity_poly.type
_entity_poly.pdbx_seq_one_letter_code
_entity_poly.pdbx_strand_id
1 'polypeptide(L)' 'MAAKVEKIMNEAMGLPPALRAFVAEKLIESLDVQDYPLSAAWQVEIRRRCVEIDNSTDRLRDADTVFKNAYASLA' A
#
# COMPACT_ATOMS: atom_id res chain seq x y z
N MET A 1 -17.22 17.28 -15.17
CA MET A 1 -16.33 16.64 -14.19
C MET A 1 -14.86 16.92 -14.49
N ALA A 2 -14.38 16.64 -15.71
CA ALA A 2 -13.00 16.91 -16.16
C ALA A 2 -12.53 18.36 -15.91
N ALA A 3 -13.31 19.36 -16.33
CA ALA A 3 -12.96 20.77 -16.13
C ALA A 3 -12.79 21.18 -14.64
N LYS A 4 -13.48 20.50 -13.71
CA LYS A 4 -13.34 20.75 -12.27
C LYS A 4 -12.03 20.17 -11.74
N VAL A 5 -11.64 18.99 -12.21
CA VAL A 5 -10.38 18.33 -11.85
C VAL A 5 -9.18 19.12 -12.38
N GLU A 6 -9.23 19.54 -13.65
CA GLU A 6 -8.18 20.37 -14.26
C GLU A 6 -7.95 21.68 -13.50
N LYS A 7 -9.04 22.35 -13.09
CA LYS A 7 -8.94 23.56 -12.26
C LYS A 7 -8.23 23.29 -10.93
N ILE A 8 -8.61 22.24 -10.21
CA ILE A 8 -8.00 21.86 -8.92
C ILE A 8 -6.51 21.55 -9.10
N MET A 9 -6.14 20.82 -10.15
CA MET A 9 -4.74 20.52 -10.44
C MET A 9 -3.93 21.80 -10.71
N ASN A 10 -4.46 22.70 -11.55
CA ASN A 10 -3.79 23.95 -11.89
C ASN A 10 -3.58 24.83 -10.66
N GLU A 11 -4.59 24.94 -9.79
CA GLU A 11 -4.50 25.68 -8.53
C GLU A 11 -3.47 25.06 -7.57
N ALA A 12 -3.48 23.73 -7.41
CA ALA A 12 -2.51 23.02 -6.56
C ALA A 12 -1.08 23.15 -7.07
N MET A 13 -0.88 23.15 -8.39
CA MET A 13 0.46 23.30 -9.00
C MET A 13 1.03 24.70 -8.85
N GLY A 14 0.18 25.72 -8.72
CA GLY A 14 0.59 27.10 -8.45
C GLY A 14 1.01 27.38 -7.00
N LEU A 15 0.81 26.42 -6.08
CA LEU A 15 1.19 26.58 -4.68
C LEU A 15 2.71 26.51 -4.47
N PRO A 16 3.26 27.23 -3.47
CA PRO A 16 4.62 27.01 -2.98
C PRO A 16 4.85 25.53 -2.59
N PRO A 17 6.09 25.02 -2.70
CA PRO A 17 6.39 23.60 -2.49
C PRO A 17 5.82 23.00 -1.19
N ALA A 18 5.93 23.72 -0.07
CA ALA A 18 5.43 23.24 1.22
C ALA A 18 3.90 23.10 1.26
N LEU A 19 3.16 24.07 0.70
CA LEU A 19 1.69 24.01 0.67
C LEU A 19 1.19 22.97 -0.32
N ARG A 20 1.90 22.79 -1.44
CA ARG A 20 1.60 21.72 -2.40
C ARG A 20 1.83 20.33 -1.80
N ALA A 21 2.89 20.15 -1.00
CA ALA A 21 3.15 18.91 -0.29
C ALA A 21 2.03 18.58 0.72
N PHE A 22 1.55 19.58 1.47
CA PHE A 22 0.40 19.41 2.37
C PHE A 22 -0.87 18.98 1.62
N VAL A 23 -1.18 19.59 0.47
CA VAL A 23 -2.33 19.17 -0.35
C VAL A 23 -2.16 17.73 -0.84
N ALA A 24 -0.96 17.35 -1.29
CA ALA A 24 -0.67 15.98 -1.73
C ALA A 24 -0.88 14.97 -0.60
N GLU A 25 -0.40 15.26 0.60
CA GLU A 25 -0.60 14.43 1.79
C GLU A 25 -2.09 14.23 2.08
N LYS A 26 -2.89 15.30 2.10
CA LYS A 26 -4.34 15.19 2.34
C LYS A 26 -5.08 14.39 1.28
N LEU A 27 -4.65 14.48 0.02
CA LEU A 27 -5.21 13.66 -1.05
C LEU A 27 -4.85 12.18 -0.86
N ILE A 28 -3.61 11.87 -0.48
CA ILE A 28 -3.18 10.49 -0.17
C ILE A 28 -3.96 9.93 1.02
N GLU A 29 -4.04 10.68 2.13
CA GLU A 29 -4.83 10.30 3.31
C GLU A 29 -6.31 10.01 2.94
N SER A 30 -6.88 10.77 1.99
CA SER A 30 -8.26 10.56 1.55
C SER A 30 -8.46 9.26 0.76
N LEU A 31 -7.38 8.70 0.20
CA LEU A 31 -7.38 7.42 -0.51
C LEU A 31 -7.12 6.24 0.42
N ASP A 32 -6.58 6.48 1.62
CA ASP A 32 -6.49 5.49 2.68
C ASP A 32 -7.90 5.21 3.22
N VAL A 33 -8.64 4.40 2.46
CA VAL A 33 -9.91 3.83 2.91
C VAL A 33 -9.62 2.98 4.14
N GLN A 34 -10.53 2.99 5.13
CA GLN A 34 -10.41 2.10 6.28
C GLN A 34 -10.15 0.67 5.80
N ASP A 35 -9.05 0.09 6.30
CA ASP A 35 -8.73 -1.31 6.05
C ASP A 35 -9.96 -2.16 6.35
N TYR A 36 -10.44 -2.87 5.34
CA TYR A 36 -11.46 -3.88 5.56
C TYR A 36 -10.87 -4.93 6.51
N PRO A 37 -11.64 -5.40 7.51
CA PRO A 37 -11.15 -6.44 8.39
C PRO A 37 -10.76 -7.66 7.54
N LEU A 38 -9.55 -8.19 7.78
CA LEU A 38 -9.10 -9.41 7.13
C LEU A 38 -10.12 -10.53 7.34
N SER A 39 -10.32 -11.34 6.31
CA SER A 39 -11.18 -12.53 6.44
C SER A 39 -10.64 -13.44 7.55
N ALA A 40 -11.53 -14.19 8.20
CA ALA A 40 -11.14 -15.10 9.27
C ALA A 40 -10.04 -16.09 8.82
N ALA A 41 -10.09 -16.54 7.56
CA ALA A 41 -9.07 -17.40 6.97
C ALA A 41 -7.69 -16.74 6.94
N TRP A 42 -7.61 -15.48 6.51
CA TRP A 42 -6.35 -14.72 6.51
C TRP A 42 -5.82 -14.46 7.92
N GLN A 43 -6.70 -14.17 8.89
CA GLN A 43 -6.28 -13.97 10.27
C GLN A 43 -5.69 -15.26 10.88
N VAL A 44 -6.29 -16.42 10.60
CA VAL A 44 -5.77 -17.73 11.04
C VAL A 44 -4.40 -18.00 10.42
N GLU A 45 -4.28 -17.81 9.10
CA GLU A 45 -3.02 -18.06 8.38
C GLU A 45 -1.88 -17.16 8.86
N ILE A 46 -2.13 -15.86 9.06
CA ILE A 46 -1.13 -14.92 9.55
C ILE A 46 -0.64 -15.34 10.93
N ARG A 47 -1.56 -15.64 11.86
CA ARG A 47 -1.20 -16.09 13.21
C ARG A 47 -0.37 -17.38 13.18
N ARG A 48 -0.77 -18.35 12.34
CA ARG A 48 -0.03 -19.61 12.16
C ARG A 48 1.40 -19.34 11.69
N ARG A 49 1.59 -18.51 10.67
CA ARG A 49 2.91 -18.17 10.13
C ARG A 49 3.78 -17.40 11.12
N CYS A 50 3.22 -16.47 11.89
CA CYS A 50 3.97 -15.78 12.94
C CYS A 50 4.55 -16.80 13.93
N VAL A 51 3.72 -17.73 14.42
CA VAL A 51 4.18 -18.78 15.34
C VAL A 51 5.26 -19.66 14.72
N GLU A 52 5.14 -20.01 13.43
CA GLU A 52 6.14 -20.83 12.74
C GLU A 52 7.47 -20.12 12.52
N ILE A 53 7.43 -18.82 12.22
CA ILE A 53 8.61 -17.98 12.09
C ILE A 53 9.29 -17.81 13.45
N ASP A 54 8.53 -17.43 14.48
CA ASP A 54 9.04 -17.18 15.83
C ASP A 54 9.69 -18.43 16.43
N ASN A 55 9.09 -19.60 16.18
CA ASN A 55 9.64 -20.88 16.63
C ASN A 55 10.65 -21.50 15.66
N SER A 56 10.92 -20.87 14.51
CA SER A 56 11.80 -21.38 13.44
C SER A 56 11.45 -22.80 12.98
N THR A 57 10.15 -23.13 12.96
CA THR A 57 9.66 -24.47 12.61
C THR A 57 9.36 -24.63 11.13
N ASP A 58 9.31 -23.54 10.36
CA ASP A 58 9.10 -23.56 8.92
C ASP A 58 10.30 -22.98 8.16
N ARG A 59 10.50 -23.44 6.92
CA ARG A 59 11.60 -23.03 6.06
C ARG A 59 11.26 -21.71 5.37
N LEU A 60 11.91 -20.64 5.81
CA LEU A 60 11.80 -19.34 5.16
C LEU A 60 12.41 -19.35 3.77
N ARG A 61 11.86 -18.49 2.90
CA ARG A 61 12.38 -18.25 1.56
C ARG A 61 13.04 -16.88 1.53
N ASP A 62 14.13 -16.80 0.78
CA ASP A 62 14.78 -15.54 0.49
C ASP A 62 13.81 -14.55 -0.21
N ALA A 63 13.73 -13.33 0.32
CA ALA A 63 12.76 -12.34 -0.11
C ALA A 63 12.98 -11.91 -1.56
N ASP A 64 14.25 -11.67 -1.95
CA ASP A 64 14.60 -11.24 -3.30
C ASP A 64 14.16 -12.28 -4.35
N THR A 65 14.36 -13.55 -4.03
CA THR A 65 13.90 -14.67 -4.86
C THR A 65 12.37 -14.73 -4.98
N VAL A 66 11.65 -14.51 -3.87
CA VAL A 66 10.17 -14.50 -3.87
C VAL A 66 9.63 -13.35 -4.72
N PHE A 67 10.13 -12.12 -4.51
CA PHE A 67 9.68 -10.94 -5.26
C PHE A 67 10.00 -11.06 -6.76
N LYS A 68 11.22 -11.49 -7.11
CA LYS A 68 11.60 -11.72 -8.50
C LYS A 68 10.62 -12.66 -9.23
N ASN A 69 10.25 -13.77 -8.60
CA ASN A 69 9.32 -14.73 -9.19
C ASN A 69 7.90 -14.17 -9.32
N ALA A 70 7.44 -13.41 -8.31
CA ALA A 70 6.12 -12.77 -8.34
C ALA A 70 6.04 -11.74 -9.49
N TYR A 71 7.03 -10.87 -9.64
CA TYR A 71 7.05 -9.90 -10.74
C TYR A 71 7.12 -10.55 -12.11
N ALA A 72 7.90 -11.63 -12.26
CA ALA A 72 7.95 -12.39 -13.51
C ALA A 72 6.59 -13.01 -13.90
N SER A 73 5.70 -13.26 -12.93
CA SER A 73 4.35 -13.81 -13.21
C SER A 73 3.30 -12.78 -13.66
N LEU A 74 3.66 -11.48 -13.63
CA LEU A 74 2.77 -10.38 -14.05
C LEU A 74 3.02 -9.92 -15.49
N ALA A 75 4.07 -10.44 -16.15
CA ALA A 75 4.45 -10.14 -17.53
C ALA A 75 3.87 -11.18 -18.50
#